data_AF-A0A7R9QJX9-F1
#
_entry.id   AF-A0A7R9QJX9-F1
#
_cell.length_a   1.000
_cell.length_b   1.000
_cell.length_c   1.000
_cell.angle_alpha   90.00
_cell.angle_beta   90.00
_cell.angle_gamma   90.00
#
_symmetry.space_group_name_H-M   'P 1'
#
loop_
_entity.id
_entity.type
_entity.pdbx_description
1 polymer ?
#
loop_
_entity_poly.entity_id
_entity_poly.type
_entity_poly.pdbx_seq_one_letter_code
_entity_poly.pdbx_strand_id
1 'polypeptide(L)'
;MIQCQAIVVALLAAIFAILVNILKDWEFQTDHCLLICATSLITASVTGFLLASLMIAVIILARKAGVNPDNCSTLIAAFLGDISAVVMLSGTAKLLYNVRHIQWIAPTFIVIFLALLPFFIFIAKNNEYTRDLIDRGWYPIIIAMFISSIGGFIFDFAVSIFETIAIFQPIINGVGANLVAVQASRISTYLHQRCALGEKPPISCKVNTDICQLPHHVFMGSNTNVRTARLLLI
;
A
#
# COMPACT_ATOMS: atom_id res chain seq x y z
N MET A 1 7.43 6.22 -11.81
CA MET A 1 7.45 4.91 -11.13
C MET A 1 6.14 4.60 -10.43
N ILE A 2 5.65 5.41 -9.49
CA ILE A 2 4.40 5.13 -8.73
C ILE A 2 3.23 4.78 -9.67
N GLN A 3 3.02 5.53 -10.75
CA GLN A 3 1.97 5.24 -11.74
C GLN A 3 2.16 3.90 -12.46
N CYS A 4 3.40 3.53 -12.82
CA CYS A 4 3.68 2.23 -13.42
C CYS A 4 3.35 1.09 -12.45
N GLN A 5 3.74 1.23 -11.19
CA GLN A 5 3.45 0.23 -10.16
C GLN A 5 1.95 0.15 -9.87
N ALA A 6 1.27 1.30 -9.79
CA ALA A 6 -0.17 1.36 -9.59
C ALA A 6 -0.93 0.60 -10.69
N ILE A 7 -0.60 0.83 -11.97
CA ILE A 7 -1.25 0.13 -13.09
C ILE A 7 -1.01 -1.38 -13.02
N VAL A 8 0.23 -1.83 -12.81
CA VAL A 8 0.56 -3.27 -12.75
C VAL A 8 -0.12 -3.94 -11.55
N VAL A 9 -0.04 -3.34 -10.37
CA VAL A 9 -0.66 -3.88 -9.15
C VAL A 9 -2.19 -3.88 -9.27
N ALA A 10 -2.78 -2.85 -9.84
CA ALA A 10 -4.22 -2.75 -10.08
C ALA A 10 -4.73 -3.82 -11.05
N LEU A 11 -3.96 -4.14 -12.10
CA LEU A 11 -4.26 -5.24 -13.02
C LEU A 11 -4.19 -6.59 -12.32
N LEU A 12 -3.11 -6.84 -11.57
CA LEU A 12 -2.98 -8.09 -10.79
C LEU A 12 -4.13 -8.24 -9.78
N ALA A 13 -4.54 -7.14 -9.13
CA ALA A 13 -5.62 -7.13 -8.16
C ALA A 13 -6.97 -7.39 -8.82
N ALA A 14 -7.21 -6.80 -9.99
CA ALA A 14 -8.40 -7.07 -10.79
C ALA A 14 -8.46 -8.52 -11.25
N ILE A 15 -7.34 -9.09 -11.73
CA ILE A 15 -7.25 -10.51 -12.11
C ILE A 15 -7.58 -11.40 -10.91
N PHE A 16 -6.99 -11.12 -9.73
CA PHE A 16 -7.30 -11.86 -8.51
C PHE A 16 -8.78 -11.78 -8.13
N ALA A 17 -9.37 -10.58 -8.17
CA ALA A 17 -10.78 -10.38 -7.87
C ALA A 17 -11.69 -11.15 -8.84
N ILE A 18 -11.38 -11.13 -10.14
CA ILE A 18 -12.10 -11.90 -11.15
C ILE A 18 -11.99 -13.41 -10.88
N LEU A 19 -10.80 -13.91 -10.54
CA LEU A 19 -10.60 -15.32 -10.19
C LEU A 19 -11.45 -15.73 -8.98
N VAL A 20 -11.47 -14.90 -7.93
CA VAL A 20 -12.30 -15.14 -6.75
C VAL A 20 -13.79 -15.13 -7.10
N ASN A 21 -14.26 -14.17 -7.91
CA ASN A 21 -15.66 -14.11 -8.32
C ASN A 21 -16.08 -15.35 -9.12
N ILE A 22 -15.23 -15.82 -10.05
CA ILE A 22 -15.48 -17.05 -10.82
C ILE A 22 -15.57 -18.26 -9.87
N LEU A 23 -14.70 -18.34 -8.86
CA LEU A 23 -14.70 -19.43 -7.89
C LEU A 23 -15.96 -19.44 -7.00
N LYS A 24 -16.54 -18.26 -6.71
CA LYS A 24 -17.74 -18.12 -5.89
C LYS A 24 -19.02 -18.40 -6.67
N ASP A 25 -19.20 -17.72 -7.81
CA ASP A 25 -20.49 -17.64 -8.51
C ASP A 25 -20.58 -18.59 -9.71
N TRP A 26 -19.47 -19.19 -10.16
CA TRP A 26 -19.38 -20.05 -11.36
C TRP A 26 -19.88 -19.41 -12.68
N GLU A 27 -20.23 -18.13 -12.67
CA GLU A 27 -20.67 -17.37 -13.84
C GLU A 27 -19.57 -16.46 -14.38
N PHE A 28 -19.40 -16.45 -15.70
CA PHE A 28 -18.45 -15.58 -16.39
C PHE A 28 -19.17 -14.49 -17.18
N GLN A 29 -19.31 -13.30 -16.57
CA GLN A 29 -19.84 -12.12 -17.24
C GLN A 29 -18.70 -11.21 -17.69
N THR A 30 -18.47 -11.13 -19.01
CA THR A 30 -17.39 -10.33 -19.62
C THR A 30 -17.50 -8.85 -19.27
N ASP A 31 -18.72 -8.30 -19.28
CA ASP A 31 -18.97 -6.89 -18.99
C ASP A 31 -18.59 -6.53 -17.55
N HIS A 32 -18.83 -7.44 -16.61
CA HIS A 32 -18.48 -7.25 -15.21
C HIS A 32 -16.97 -7.31 -15.00
N CYS A 33 -16.28 -8.24 -15.67
CA CYS A 33 -14.82 -8.34 -15.63
C CYS A 33 -14.13 -7.08 -16.19
N LEU A 34 -14.62 -6.59 -17.34
CA LEU A 34 -14.11 -5.36 -17.96
C LEU A 34 -14.36 -4.14 -17.06
N LEU A 35 -15.53 -4.07 -16.42
CA LEU A 35 -15.86 -3.01 -15.50
C LEU A 35 -14.91 -3.02 -14.28
N ILE A 36 -14.68 -4.17 -13.65
CA ILE A 36 -13.75 -4.31 -12.50
C ILE A 36 -12.33 -3.89 -12.88
N CYS A 37 -11.84 -4.31 -14.05
CA CYS A 37 -10.51 -3.90 -14.52
C CYS A 37 -10.41 -2.39 -14.74
N ALA A 38 -11.40 -1.80 -15.41
CA ALA A 38 -11.40 -0.38 -15.71
C ALA A 38 -11.54 0.49 -14.45
N THR A 39 -12.42 0.12 -13.51
CA THR A 39 -12.53 0.83 -12.23
C THR A 39 -11.22 0.74 -11.46
N SER A 40 -10.66 -0.46 -11.27
CA SER A 40 -9.39 -0.69 -10.59
C SER A 40 -8.26 0.18 -11.14
N LEU A 41 -8.09 0.22 -12.47
CA LEU A 41 -7.06 1.01 -13.16
C LEU A 41 -7.22 2.52 -12.95
N ILE A 42 -8.44 3.04 -13.16
CA ILE A 42 -8.72 4.47 -12.99
C ILE A 42 -8.53 4.86 -11.54
N THR A 43 -9.10 4.09 -10.61
CA THR A 43 -8.95 4.31 -9.16
C THR A 43 -7.48 4.35 -8.78
N ALA A 44 -6.71 3.31 -9.11
CA ALA A 44 -5.32 3.20 -8.69
C ALA A 44 -4.45 4.33 -9.24
N SER A 45 -4.70 4.75 -10.48
CA SER A 45 -3.95 5.84 -11.12
C SER A 45 -4.26 7.20 -10.47
N VAL A 46 -5.55 7.50 -10.26
CA VAL A 46 -6.00 8.76 -9.64
C VAL A 46 -5.56 8.82 -8.17
N THR A 47 -5.81 7.76 -7.40
CA THR A 47 -5.38 7.66 -6.00
C THR A 47 -3.87 7.75 -5.88
N GLY A 48 -3.12 7.03 -6.73
CA GLY A 48 -1.65 7.10 -6.74
C GLY A 48 -1.11 8.50 -7.05
N PHE A 49 -1.78 9.26 -7.92
CA PHE A 49 -1.40 10.63 -8.23
C PHE A 49 -1.69 11.58 -7.05
N LEU A 50 -2.88 11.46 -6.46
CA LEU A 50 -3.28 12.25 -5.30
C LEU A 50 -2.38 11.97 -4.10
N LEU A 51 -2.07 10.69 -3.82
CA LEU A 51 -1.17 10.33 -2.73
C LEU A 51 0.25 10.80 -2.98
N ALA A 52 0.76 10.70 -4.20
CA ALA A 52 2.09 11.21 -4.52
C ALA A 52 2.19 12.73 -4.29
N SER A 53 1.20 13.49 -4.76
CA SER A 53 1.19 14.95 -4.57
C SER A 53 1.04 15.35 -3.10
N LEU A 54 0.16 14.66 -2.37
CA LEU A 54 -0.03 14.86 -0.94
C LEU A 54 1.25 14.54 -0.15
N MET A 55 1.92 13.44 -0.48
CA MET A 55 3.15 13.05 0.18
C MET A 55 4.28 14.05 -0.02
N ILE A 56 4.42 14.58 -1.23
CA ILE A 56 5.38 15.65 -1.50
C ILE A 56 5.06 16.88 -0.64
N ALA A 57 3.80 17.28 -0.56
CA ALA A 57 3.38 18.41 0.27
C ALA A 57 3.68 18.18 1.75
N VAL A 58 3.34 17.00 2.28
CA VAL A 58 3.58 16.62 3.68
C VAL A 58 5.08 16.60 4.00
N ILE A 59 5.92 16.07 3.12
CA ILE A 59 7.38 16.05 3.31
C ILE A 59 7.94 17.48 3.34
N ILE A 60 7.49 18.36 2.44
CA ILE A 60 7.94 19.76 2.40
C ILE A 60 7.52 20.48 3.69
N LEU A 61 6.27 20.29 4.14
CA LEU A 61 5.77 20.89 5.38
C LEU A 61 6.51 20.38 6.61
N ALA A 62 6.77 19.06 6.70
CA ALA A 62 7.53 18.47 7.79
C ALA A 62 8.95 19.05 7.88
N ARG A 63 9.64 19.18 6.73
CA ARG A 63 10.96 19.82 6.67
C ARG A 63 10.93 21.28 7.11
N LYS A 64 9.92 22.05 6.70
CA LYS A 64 9.76 23.46 7.14
C LYS A 64 9.50 23.57 8.64
N ALA A 65 8.82 22.60 9.24
CA ALA A 65 8.55 22.56 10.68
C ALA A 65 9.71 21.99 11.52
N GLY A 66 10.83 21.58 10.90
CA GLY A 66 11.96 20.97 11.60
C GLY A 66 11.69 19.55 12.13
N VAL A 67 10.60 18.91 11.70
CA VAL A 67 10.23 17.55 12.10
C VAL A 67 10.77 16.57 11.07
N ASN A 68 11.34 15.45 11.52
CA ASN A 68 11.80 14.40 10.62
C ASN A 68 10.58 13.84 9.84
N PRO A 69 10.54 13.96 8.49
CA PRO A 69 9.40 13.50 7.69
C PRO A 69 9.10 12.01 7.92
N ASP A 70 10.08 11.16 8.17
CA ASP A 70 9.85 9.72 8.37
C ASP A 70 8.95 9.39 9.56
N ASN A 71 8.93 10.26 10.58
CA ASN A 71 8.12 10.09 11.79
C ASN A 71 6.65 10.45 11.61
N CYS A 72 6.35 11.34 10.67
CA CYS A 72 5.03 11.96 10.51
C CYS A 72 4.42 11.62 9.16
N SER A 73 5.21 11.74 8.10
CA SER A 73 4.80 11.43 6.73
C SER A 73 4.37 9.98 6.58
N THR A 74 5.03 9.01 7.25
CA THR A 74 4.65 7.59 7.14
C THR A 74 3.23 7.30 7.65
N LEU A 75 2.84 7.88 8.80
CA LEU A 75 1.50 7.67 9.36
C LEU A 75 0.44 8.45 8.56
N ILE A 76 0.75 9.69 8.19
CA ILE A 76 -0.14 10.54 7.39
C ILE A 76 -0.38 9.93 6.00
N ALA A 77 0.68 9.41 5.36
CA ALA A 77 0.60 8.71 4.08
C ALA A 77 -0.40 7.56 4.14
N ALA A 78 -0.33 6.78 5.22
CA ALA A 78 -1.05 5.54 5.31
C ALA A 78 -2.52 5.76 5.63
N PHE A 79 -2.83 6.65 6.59
CA PHE A 79 -4.21 7.03 6.89
C PHE A 79 -4.91 7.72 5.71
N LEU A 80 -4.25 8.68 5.07
CA LEU A 80 -4.81 9.37 3.90
C LEU A 80 -4.83 8.46 2.67
N GLY A 81 -3.89 7.51 2.60
CA GLY A 81 -3.86 6.39 1.67
C GLY A 81 -5.16 5.63 1.66
N ASP A 82 -5.52 5.06 2.80
CA ASP A 82 -6.71 4.23 2.96
C ASP A 82 -8.00 5.01 2.67
N ILE A 83 -8.13 6.23 3.20
CA ILE A 83 -9.31 7.08 2.96
C ILE A 83 -9.42 7.44 1.48
N SER A 84 -8.34 7.93 0.88
CA SER A 84 -8.37 8.34 -0.53
C SER A 84 -8.65 7.15 -1.45
N ALA A 85 -8.12 5.96 -1.15
CA ALA A 85 -8.39 4.76 -1.92
C ALA A 85 -9.87 4.39 -1.89
N VAL A 86 -10.50 4.35 -0.71
CA VAL A 86 -11.93 4.00 -0.59
C VAL A 86 -12.82 5.06 -1.26
N VAL A 87 -12.53 6.34 -1.06
CA VAL A 87 -13.29 7.44 -1.65
C VAL A 87 -13.19 7.42 -3.19
N MET A 88 -11.98 7.26 -3.73
CA MET A 88 -11.76 7.22 -5.16
C MET A 88 -12.32 5.95 -5.79
N LEU A 89 -12.20 4.80 -5.13
CA LEU A 89 -12.76 3.54 -5.60
C LEU A 89 -14.28 3.64 -5.70
N SER A 90 -14.94 4.09 -4.63
CA SER A 90 -16.39 4.28 -4.58
C SER A 90 -16.86 5.29 -5.63
N GLY A 91 -16.16 6.43 -5.74
CA GLY A 91 -16.49 7.48 -6.70
C GLY A 91 -16.35 7.02 -8.16
N THR A 92 -15.22 6.40 -8.50
CA THR A 92 -14.95 5.91 -9.86
C THR A 92 -15.83 4.72 -10.22
N ALA A 93 -16.10 3.81 -9.29
CA ALA A 93 -17.05 2.72 -9.50
C ALA A 93 -18.45 3.24 -9.79
N LYS A 94 -18.93 4.23 -9.02
CA LYS A 94 -20.24 4.85 -9.25
C LYS A 94 -20.32 5.56 -10.60
N LEU A 95 -19.29 6.32 -10.96
CA LEU A 95 -19.24 6.99 -12.26
C LEU A 95 -19.25 5.99 -13.42
N LEU A 96 -18.42 4.93 -13.33
CA LEU A 96 -18.33 3.94 -14.40
C LEU A 96 -19.59 3.06 -14.48
N TYR A 97 -20.23 2.79 -13.35
CA TYR A 97 -21.50 2.08 -13.30
C TYR A 97 -22.63 2.87 -13.99
N ASN A 98 -22.69 4.19 -13.80
CA ASN A 98 -23.70 5.04 -14.46
C ASN A 98 -23.56 5.05 -15.99
N VAL A 99 -22.34 4.89 -16.51
CA VAL A 99 -22.08 4.83 -17.96
C VAL A 99 -21.95 3.40 -18.50
N ARG A 100 -22.31 2.39 -17.70
CA ARG A 100 -22.19 0.95 -18.04
C ARG A 100 -22.96 0.58 -19.32
N HIS A 101 -24.02 1.31 -19.65
CA HIS A 101 -24.79 1.09 -20.88
C HIS A 101 -23.94 1.29 -22.16
N ILE A 102 -22.82 2.01 -22.08
CA ILE A 102 -21.90 2.21 -23.20
C ILE A 102 -20.74 1.21 -23.09
N GLN A 103 -20.89 0.06 -23.76
CA GLN A 103 -19.96 -1.08 -23.63
C GLN A 103 -18.50 -0.77 -24.01
N TRP A 104 -18.24 0.30 -24.76
CA TRP A 104 -16.91 0.66 -25.23
C TRP A 104 -16.09 1.50 -24.24
N ILE A 105 -16.70 2.11 -23.22
CA ILE A 105 -15.98 3.04 -22.32
C ILE A 105 -14.95 2.29 -21.46
N ALA A 106 -15.34 1.20 -20.81
CA ALA A 106 -14.44 0.43 -19.95
C ALA A 106 -13.25 -0.18 -20.72
N PRO A 107 -13.45 -0.86 -21.88
CA PRO A 107 -12.35 -1.33 -22.72
C PRO A 107 -11.41 -0.21 -23.17
N THR A 108 -11.96 0.95 -23.53
CA THR A 108 -11.16 2.11 -24.00
C THR A 108 -10.20 2.58 -22.92
N PHE A 109 -10.65 2.73 -21.68
CA PHE A 109 -9.78 3.10 -20.57
C PHE A 109 -8.69 2.05 -20.30
N ILE A 110 -9.04 0.76 -20.34
CA ILE A 110 -8.06 -0.33 -20.17
C ILE A 110 -6.96 -0.24 -21.23
N VAL A 111 -7.34 -0.09 -22.51
CA VAL A 111 -6.39 0.02 -23.62
C VAL A 111 -5.51 1.27 -23.47
N ILE A 112 -6.08 2.41 -23.08
CA ILE A 112 -5.31 3.64 -22.84
C ILE A 112 -4.27 3.43 -21.72
N PHE A 113 -4.65 2.85 -20.58
CA PHE A 113 -3.71 2.61 -19.48
C PHE A 113 -2.63 1.59 -19.84
N LEU A 114 -2.98 0.54 -20.59
CA LEU A 114 -2.00 -0.41 -21.12
C LEU A 114 -1.04 0.24 -22.11
N ALA A 115 -1.50 1.17 -22.94
CA ALA A 115 -0.66 1.93 -23.86
C ALA A 115 0.23 2.96 -23.14
N LEU A 116 -0.23 3.53 -22.02
CA LEU A 116 0.55 4.45 -21.18
C LEU A 116 1.60 3.73 -20.32
N LEU A 117 1.43 2.44 -20.05
CA LEU A 117 2.37 1.64 -19.27
C LEU A 117 3.81 1.65 -19.84
N PRO A 118 4.07 1.34 -21.13
CA PRO A 118 5.43 1.39 -21.68
C PRO A 118 6.02 2.80 -21.62
N PHE A 119 5.20 3.84 -21.79
CA PHE A 119 5.62 5.23 -21.65
C PHE A 119 6.09 5.54 -20.21
N PHE A 120 5.35 5.12 -19.19
CA PHE A 120 5.76 5.32 -17.80
C PHE A 120 6.99 4.48 -17.41
N ILE A 121 7.13 3.27 -17.96
CA ILE A 121 8.33 2.45 -17.78
C ILE A 121 9.53 3.16 -18.39
N PHE A 122 9.41 3.67 -19.61
CA PHE A 122 10.49 4.38 -20.29
C PHE A 122 10.97 5.59 -19.48
N ILE A 123 10.04 6.45 -19.05
CA ILE A 123 10.37 7.62 -18.22
C ILE A 123 11.08 7.21 -16.94
N ALA A 124 10.58 6.17 -16.28
CA ALA A 124 11.10 5.77 -14.98
C ALA A 124 12.44 5.02 -15.09
N LYS A 125 12.71 4.30 -16.19
CA LYS A 125 14.02 3.72 -16.48
C LYS A 125 15.08 4.77 -16.82
N ASN A 126 14.66 5.89 -17.39
CA ASN A 126 15.58 6.98 -17.72
C ASN A 126 16.03 7.80 -16.49
N ASN A 127 15.40 7.59 -15.34
CA ASN A 127 15.74 8.25 -14.09
C ASN A 127 16.63 7.35 -13.23
N GLU A 128 17.87 7.80 -12.96
CA GLU A 128 18.89 7.06 -12.20
C GLU A 128 18.39 6.61 -10.82
N TYR A 129 17.67 7.47 -10.09
CA TYR A 129 17.14 7.16 -8.76
C TYR A 129 16.02 6.11 -8.76
N THR A 130 15.44 5.84 -9.93
CA THR A 130 14.23 5.01 -10.05
C THR A 130 14.45 3.73 -10.85
N ARG A 131 15.55 3.67 -11.60
CA ARG A 131 15.92 2.55 -12.45
C ARG A 131 16.11 1.26 -11.65
N ASP A 132 16.89 1.30 -10.58
CA ASP A 132 17.14 0.11 -9.74
C ASP A 132 15.87 -0.44 -9.09
N LEU A 133 14.95 0.45 -8.72
CA LEU A 133 13.66 0.08 -8.14
C LEU A 133 12.74 -0.59 -9.17
N ILE A 134 12.84 -0.23 -10.46
CA ILE A 134 12.11 -0.91 -11.53
C ILE A 134 12.74 -2.25 -11.88
N ASP A 135 14.05 -2.44 -11.71
CA ASP A 135 14.64 -3.74 -12.05
C ASP A 135 14.53 -4.74 -10.89
N ARG A 136 14.62 -4.29 -9.63
CA ARG A 136 14.63 -5.16 -8.43
C ARG A 136 13.40 -5.06 -7.53
N GLY A 137 12.63 -3.98 -7.62
CA GLY A 137 11.55 -3.69 -6.67
C GLY A 137 10.27 -4.51 -6.85
N TRP A 138 10.13 -5.29 -7.93
CA TRP A 138 8.89 -6.03 -8.21
C TRP A 138 8.63 -7.19 -7.26
N TYR A 139 9.68 -7.91 -6.86
CA TYR A 139 9.55 -9.08 -5.98
C TYR A 139 8.78 -8.77 -4.68
N PRO A 140 9.20 -7.77 -3.86
CA PRO A 140 8.45 -7.44 -2.64
C PRO A 140 7.04 -6.91 -2.92
N ILE A 141 6.83 -6.19 -4.03
CA ILE A 141 5.51 -5.61 -4.37
C ILE A 141 4.50 -6.70 -4.72
N ILE A 142 4.90 -7.66 -5.56
CA ILE A 142 4.02 -8.76 -5.99
C ILE A 142 3.68 -9.66 -4.81
N ILE A 143 4.66 -9.95 -3.94
CA ILE A 143 4.42 -10.76 -2.73
C ILE A 143 3.48 -10.02 -1.76
N ALA A 144 3.71 -8.74 -1.52
CA ALA A 144 2.85 -7.94 -0.66
C ALA A 144 1.41 -7.89 -1.19
N MET A 145 1.26 -7.70 -2.51
CA MET A 145 -0.03 -7.73 -3.18
C MET A 145 -0.72 -9.09 -3.02
N PHE A 146 -0.01 -10.21 -3.21
CA PHE A 146 -0.57 -11.55 -3.04
C PHE A 146 -1.05 -11.81 -1.61
N ILE A 147 -0.23 -11.48 -0.61
CA ILE A 147 -0.59 -11.60 0.81
C ILE A 147 -1.79 -10.71 1.13
N SER A 148 -1.80 -9.46 0.65
CA SER A 148 -2.90 -8.53 0.85
C SER A 148 -4.21 -9.03 0.23
N SER A 149 -4.15 -9.62 -0.97
CA SER A 149 -5.29 -10.21 -1.66
C SER A 149 -5.87 -11.43 -0.94
N ILE A 150 -5.02 -12.33 -0.43
CA ILE A 150 -5.47 -13.45 0.42
C ILE A 150 -6.10 -12.93 1.70
N GLY A 151 -5.46 -11.95 2.36
CA GLY A 151 -6.01 -11.31 3.55
C GLY A 151 -7.37 -10.66 3.29
N GLY A 152 -7.53 -9.97 2.16
CA GLY A 152 -8.79 -9.38 1.72
C GLY A 152 -9.88 -10.43 1.47
N PHE A 153 -9.55 -11.55 0.84
CA PHE A 153 -10.49 -12.66 0.63
C PHE A 153 -10.96 -13.29 1.96
N ILE A 154 -10.05 -13.54 2.89
CA ILE A 154 -10.39 -14.05 4.24
C ILE A 154 -11.24 -13.03 4.99
N PHE A 155 -10.92 -11.74 4.86
CA PHE A 155 -11.69 -10.67 5.50
C PHE A 155 -13.11 -10.59 4.93
N ASP A 156 -13.27 -10.67 3.61
CA ASP A 156 -14.57 -10.70 2.95
C ASP A 156 -15.43 -11.90 3.41
N PHE A 157 -14.81 -13.07 3.57
CA PHE A 157 -15.46 -14.22 4.20
C PHE A 157 -15.87 -13.94 5.65
N ALA A 158 -15.01 -13.31 6.45
CA ALA A 158 -15.35 -12.94 7.84
C ALA A 158 -16.51 -11.93 7.91
N VAL A 159 -16.56 -10.94 7.00
CA VAL A 159 -17.65 -9.96 6.90
C VAL A 159 -18.97 -10.64 6.53
N SER A 160 -18.94 -11.66 5.66
CA SER A 160 -20.15 -12.43 5.32
C SER A 160 -20.78 -13.16 6.52
N ILE A 161 -20.00 -13.45 7.56
CA ILE A 161 -20.46 -14.07 8.81
C ILE A 161 -20.78 -12.99 9.86
N PHE A 162 -19.98 -11.92 9.92
CA PHE A 162 -20.08 -10.84 10.90
C PHE A 162 -19.99 -9.47 10.23
N GLU A 163 -21.12 -8.94 9.80
CA GLU A 163 -21.20 -7.68 9.06
C GLU A 163 -20.58 -6.49 9.83
N THR A 164 -20.67 -6.49 11.16
CA THR A 164 -20.09 -5.44 12.02
C THR A 164 -18.56 -5.38 11.95
N ILE A 165 -17.88 -6.45 11.55
CA ILE A 165 -16.41 -6.47 11.41
C ILE A 165 -15.93 -5.50 10.31
N ALA A 166 -16.74 -5.28 9.27
CA ALA A 166 -16.40 -4.36 8.18
C ALA A 166 -16.13 -2.92 8.67
N ILE A 167 -16.84 -2.48 9.71
CA ILE A 167 -16.68 -1.13 10.30
C ILE A 167 -15.31 -0.99 10.98
N PHE A 168 -14.71 -2.08 11.43
CA PHE A 168 -13.38 -2.09 12.05
C PHE A 168 -12.23 -2.16 11.03
N GLN A 169 -12.50 -2.35 9.75
CA GLN A 169 -11.48 -2.44 8.71
C GLN A 169 -10.53 -1.22 8.68
N PRO A 170 -11.01 0.04 8.79
CA PRO A 170 -10.12 1.20 8.87
C PRO A 170 -9.27 1.22 10.14
N ILE A 171 -9.70 0.60 11.24
CA ILE A 171 -8.94 0.54 12.48
C ILE A 171 -7.86 -0.55 12.38
N ILE A 172 -8.24 -1.74 11.90
CA ILE A 172 -7.34 -2.89 11.75
C ILE A 172 -6.21 -2.56 10.76
N ASN A 173 -6.57 -2.08 9.56
CA ASN A 173 -5.60 -1.72 8.53
C ASN A 173 -4.96 -0.36 8.83
N GLY A 174 -5.78 0.65 9.11
CA GLY A 174 -5.34 2.03 9.20
C GLY A 174 -4.56 2.38 10.48
N VAL A 175 -4.87 1.75 11.62
CA VAL A 175 -4.15 1.99 12.88
C VAL A 175 -3.16 0.84 13.13
N GLY A 176 -3.64 -0.41 13.19
CA GLY A 176 -2.79 -1.55 13.54
C GLY A 176 -1.58 -1.75 12.61
N ALA A 177 -1.83 -1.97 11.32
CA ALA A 177 -0.76 -2.25 10.36
C ALA A 177 0.17 -1.04 10.16
N ASN A 178 -0.38 0.18 10.16
CA ASN A 178 0.39 1.39 9.94
C ASN A 178 1.30 1.75 11.13
N LEU A 179 0.87 1.48 12.37
CA LEU A 179 1.73 1.65 13.55
C LEU A 179 2.94 0.70 13.51
N VAL A 180 2.73 -0.55 13.08
CA VAL A 180 3.82 -1.52 12.91
C VAL A 180 4.78 -1.05 11.82
N ALA A 181 4.28 -0.50 10.71
CA ALA A 181 5.11 0.07 9.64
C ALA A 181 5.94 1.29 10.12
N VAL A 182 5.34 2.21 10.89
CA VAL A 182 6.05 3.34 11.49
C VAL A 182 7.14 2.85 12.45
N GLN A 183 6.83 1.85 13.28
CA GLN A 183 7.79 1.29 14.21
C GLN A 183 8.96 0.61 13.48
N ALA A 184 8.68 -0.16 12.43
CA ALA A 184 9.70 -0.79 11.59
C ALA A 184 10.58 0.26 10.90
N SER A 185 9.98 1.32 10.35
CA SER A 185 10.69 2.44 9.73
C SER A 185 11.63 3.14 10.71
N ARG A 186 11.16 3.44 11.93
CA ARG A 186 11.98 4.04 12.98
C ARG A 186 13.17 3.17 13.39
N ILE A 187 12.96 1.86 13.54
CA ILE A 187 14.03 0.91 13.84
C ILE A 187 15.05 0.90 12.69
N SER A 188 14.59 0.86 11.45
CA SER A 188 15.44 0.91 10.26
C SER A 188 16.29 2.18 10.21
N THR A 189 15.68 3.35 10.39
CA THR A 189 16.39 4.64 10.42
C THR A 189 17.38 4.72 11.58
N TYR A 190 17.00 4.24 12.77
CA TYR A 190 17.90 4.20 13.93
C TYR A 190 19.15 3.35 13.66
N LEU A 191 18.97 2.16 13.06
CA LEU A 191 20.07 1.27 12.71
C LEU A 191 20.92 1.88 11.58
N HIS A 192 20.29 2.43 10.55
CA HIS A 192 20.98 3.04 9.41
C HIS A 192 21.86 4.22 9.81
N GLN A 193 21.43 5.03 10.80
CA GLN A 193 22.21 6.16 11.30
C GLN A 193 23.39 5.76 12.19
N ARG A 194 23.39 4.55 12.75
CA ARG A 194 24.32 4.14 13.82
C ARG A 194 25.20 2.94 13.47
N CYS A 195 24.85 2.20 12.41
CA CYS A 195 25.52 0.97 12.04
C CYS A 195 25.95 1.02 10.57
N ALA A 196 27.12 0.49 10.27
CA ALA A 196 27.54 0.24 8.89
C ALA A 196 26.74 -0.93 8.31
N LEU A 197 26.35 -0.84 7.03
CA LEU A 197 25.64 -1.91 6.32
C LEU A 197 26.52 -3.17 6.29
N GLY A 198 25.97 -4.30 6.74
CA GLY A 198 26.66 -5.60 6.74
C GLY A 198 27.41 -5.94 8.03
N GLU A 199 27.53 -5.02 8.98
CA GLU A 199 28.12 -5.28 10.29
C GLU A 199 27.04 -5.44 11.37
N LYS A 200 27.28 -6.33 12.35
CA LYS A 200 26.40 -6.40 13.52
C LYS A 200 26.50 -5.08 14.28
N PRO A 201 25.38 -4.55 14.83
CA PRO A 201 25.42 -3.33 15.61
C PRO A 201 26.43 -3.48 16.75
N PRO A 202 27.36 -2.52 16.93
CA PRO A 202 28.37 -2.62 17.97
C PRO A 202 27.71 -2.64 19.36
N ILE A 203 28.35 -3.30 20.33
CA ILE A 203 27.85 -3.46 21.72
C ILE A 203 27.53 -2.09 22.40
N SER A 204 28.10 -1.00 21.87
CA SER A 204 27.84 0.39 22.28
C SER A 204 26.45 0.92 21.87
N CYS A 205 25.83 0.35 20.83
CA CYS A 205 24.39 0.48 20.65
C CYS A 205 23.74 -0.38 21.74
N LYS A 206 23.21 0.25 22.81
CA LYS A 206 22.36 -0.37 23.85
C LYS A 206 21.03 -0.92 23.30
N VAL A 207 21.06 -1.54 22.13
CA VAL A 207 19.98 -2.31 21.54
C VAL A 207 20.37 -3.76 21.78
N ASN A 208 19.61 -4.49 22.59
CA ASN A 208 19.78 -5.94 22.65
C ASN A 208 19.55 -6.48 21.23
N THR A 209 20.60 -6.96 20.57
CA THR A 209 20.61 -7.32 19.14
C THR A 209 20.21 -8.76 18.88
N ASP A 210 19.33 -9.32 19.71
CA ASP A 210 18.66 -10.57 19.35
C ASP A 210 17.73 -10.28 18.18
N ILE A 211 18.09 -10.82 17.00
CA ILE A 211 17.41 -10.62 15.71
C ILE A 211 15.92 -11.01 15.79
N CYS A 212 15.58 -11.91 16.72
CA CYS A 212 14.22 -12.26 17.08
C CYS A 212 13.98 -12.00 18.56
N GLN A 213 13.39 -10.86 18.89
CA GLN A 213 12.88 -10.62 20.24
C GLN A 213 11.45 -11.11 20.36
N LEU A 214 11.15 -11.84 21.43
CA LEU A 214 9.77 -12.24 21.72
C LEU A 214 8.91 -10.98 21.96
N PRO A 215 7.61 -11.00 21.58
CA PRO A 215 6.71 -9.86 21.75
C PRO A 215 6.68 -9.34 23.19
N HIS A 216 6.77 -10.25 24.17
CA HIS A 216 6.84 -9.93 25.59
C HIS A 216 8.09 -9.11 25.96
N HIS A 217 9.24 -9.39 25.34
CA HIS A 217 10.48 -8.65 25.57
C HIS A 217 10.46 -7.27 24.91
N VAL A 218 9.80 -7.15 23.75
CA VAL A 218 9.54 -5.89 23.03
C VAL A 218 8.52 -5.01 23.76
N PHE A 219 7.57 -5.60 24.48
CA PHE A 219 6.58 -4.85 25.25
C PHE A 219 6.99 -4.54 26.69
N MET A 220 7.69 -5.43 27.38
CA MET A 220 8.02 -5.28 28.81
C MET A 220 9.45 -4.83 29.09
N GLY A 221 10.32 -4.72 28.08
CA GLY A 221 11.71 -4.26 28.25
C GLY A 221 11.90 -2.77 28.59
N SER A 222 13.16 -2.38 28.80
CA SER A 222 13.57 -1.00 29.16
C SER A 222 14.15 -0.18 27.99
N ASN A 223 14.33 -0.80 26.82
CA ASN A 223 14.99 -0.16 25.67
C ASN A 223 14.14 0.96 25.04
N THR A 224 14.78 1.89 24.34
CA THR A 224 14.11 3.03 23.68
C THR A 224 13.03 2.56 22.70
N ASN A 225 13.26 1.47 21.97
CA ASN A 225 12.29 0.86 21.05
C ASN A 225 11.03 0.34 21.77
N VAL A 226 11.16 -0.09 23.05
CA VAL A 226 10.03 -0.54 23.88
C VAL A 226 9.16 0.63 24.31
N ARG A 227 9.78 1.77 24.68
CA ARG A 227 9.03 3.00 24.99
C ARG A 227 8.25 3.49 23.77
N THR A 228 8.84 3.42 22.58
CA THR A 228 8.16 3.78 21.34
C THR A 228 7.02 2.82 21.00
N ALA A 229 7.21 1.51 21.16
CA ALA A 229 6.16 0.51 20.93
C ALA A 229 4.95 0.72 21.87
N ARG A 230 5.20 1.07 23.15
CA ARG A 230 4.13 1.41 24.09
C ARG A 230 3.42 2.72 23.75
N LEU A 231 4.17 3.75 23.37
CA LEU A 231 3.61 5.05 22.97
C LEU A 231 2.75 4.97 21.70
N LEU A 232 3.07 4.05 20.79
CA LEU A 232 2.29 3.83 19.57
C LEU A 232 0.97 3.07 19.83
N LEU A 233 0.81 2.44 20.99
CA LEU A 233 -0.40 1.70 21.37
C LEU A 233 -1.36 2.47 22.28
N ILE A 234 -0.93 3.63 22.77
CA ILE A 234 -1.76 4.58 23.55
C ILE A 234 -2.39 5.56 22.55
#